data_AF-A0A5T0QW18-F1
#
_entry.id   AF-A0A5T0QW18-F1
#
_cell.length_a   1.000
_cell.length_b   1.000
_cell.length_c   1.000
_cell.angle_alpha   90.00
_cell.angle_beta   90.00
_cell.angle_gamma   90.00
#
_symmetry.space_group_name_H-M   'P 1'
#
loop_
_entity.id
_entity.type
_entity.pdbx_description
1 polymer ?
#
loop_
_entity_poly.entity_id
_entity_poly.type
_entity_poly.pdbx_seq_one_letter_code
_entity_poly.pdbx_strand_id
1 'polypeptide(L)'
;MLSNNEYFEYFIDFVKNNDKREILKEFGGANIYIPSYKTLLRDEELKQDFKTLIKQGISTKNASVECAKKYDLSLNAVYLITKELR
;
A
#
# COMPACT_ATOMS: atom_id res chain seq x y z
N MET A 1 16.31 -1.08 -16.26
CA MET A 1 16.25 -0.11 -15.14
C MET A 1 15.29 -0.67 -14.12
N LEU A 2 15.69 -0.74 -12.85
CA LEU A 2 14.76 -1.09 -11.77
C LEU A 2 13.73 0.03 -11.63
N SER A 3 12.48 -0.33 -11.37
CA SER A 3 11.43 0.61 -11.00
C SER A 3 11.69 1.21 -9.62
N ASN A 4 11.05 2.33 -9.32
CA ASN A 4 11.16 2.98 -8.01
C ASN A 4 10.75 2.05 -6.85
N ASN A 5 9.80 1.13 -7.08
CA ASN A 5 9.39 0.17 -6.06
C ASN A 5 10.47 -0.89 -5.82
N GLU A 6 11.05 -1.44 -6.89
CA GLU A 6 12.12 -2.44 -6.79
C GLU A 6 13.38 -1.85 -6.12
N TYR A 7 13.70 -0.57 -6.38
CA TYR A 7 14.78 0.13 -5.69
C TYR A 7 14.50 0.30 -4.18
N PHE A 8 13.25 0.59 -3.82
CA PHE A 8 12.87 0.74 -2.42
C PHE A 8 12.94 -0.60 -1.67
N GLU A 9 12.46 -1.69 -2.27
CA GLU A 9 12.59 -3.04 -1.69
C GLU A 9 14.05 -3.44 -1.52
N TYR A 10 14.89 -3.20 -2.53
CA TYR A 10 16.34 -3.45 -2.42
C TYR A 10 16.97 -2.67 -1.27
N PHE A 11 16.65 -1.37 -1.13
CA PHE A 11 17.14 -0.56 -0.02
C PHE A 11 16.73 -1.14 1.33
N ILE A 12 15.45 -1.50 1.49
CA ILE A 12 14.92 -2.05 2.75
C ILE A 12 15.64 -3.36 3.11
N ASP A 13 15.79 -4.27 2.15
CA ASP A 13 16.46 -5.54 2.39
C ASP A 13 17.95 -5.37 2.65
N PHE A 14 18.62 -4.43 1.98
CA PHE A 14 20.00 -4.10 2.27
C PHE A 14 20.17 -3.58 3.70
N VAL A 15 19.33 -2.64 4.12
CA VAL A 15 19.39 -2.05 5.48
C VAL A 15 19.15 -3.10 6.57
N LYS A 16 18.23 -4.04 6.37
CA LYS A 16 17.95 -5.11 7.36
C LYS A 16 19.14 -6.03 7.60
N ASN A 17 19.97 -6.24 6.58
CA ASN A 17 21.03 -7.25 6.59
C ASN A 17 22.44 -6.67 6.79
N ASN A 18 22.58 -5.34 6.85
CA ASN A 18 23.88 -4.67 6.88
C ASN A 18 23.97 -3.61 7.97
N ASP A 19 25.20 -3.28 8.38
CA ASP A 19 25.45 -2.24 9.37
C ASP A 19 25.44 -0.83 8.75
N LYS A 20 25.50 0.19 9.63
CA LYS A 20 25.51 1.60 9.23
C LYS A 20 26.63 1.95 8.24
N ARG A 21 27.80 1.33 8.35
CA ARG A 21 28.95 1.64 7.48
C ARG A 21 28.69 1.14 6.07
N GLU A 22 28.21 -0.09 5.92
CA GLU A 22 27.89 -0.65 4.61
C GLU A 22 26.72 0.07 3.96
N ILE A 23 25.69 0.46 4.73
CA ILE A 23 24.57 1.28 4.23
C ILE A 23 25.07 2.62 3.68
N LEU A 24 25.98 3.30 4.39
CA LEU A 24 26.53 4.59 3.95
C LEU A 24 27.44 4.46 2.71
N LYS A 25 28.12 3.33 2.51
CA LYS A 25 28.92 3.10 1.30
C LYS A 25 28.05 2.90 0.08
N GLU A 26 26.97 2.12 0.21
CA GLU A 26 26.09 1.77 -0.91
C GLU A 26 25.17 2.94 -1.28
N PHE A 27 24.60 3.62 -0.29
CA PHE A 27 23.54 4.61 -0.50
C PHE A 27 23.91 6.05 -0.11
N GLY A 28 25.12 6.28 0.42
CA GLY A 28 25.54 7.61 0.87
C GLY A 28 25.54 8.63 -0.27
N GLY A 29 24.79 9.72 -0.10
CA GLY A 29 24.64 10.76 -1.12
C GLY A 29 23.60 10.46 -2.20
N ALA A 30 22.95 9.28 -2.16
CA ALA A 30 21.86 8.95 -3.07
C ALA A 30 20.54 9.61 -2.62
N ASN A 31 19.72 10.03 -3.59
CA ASN A 31 18.34 10.42 -3.34
C ASN A 31 17.43 9.20 -3.53
N ILE A 32 17.10 8.52 -2.44
CA ILE A 32 16.20 7.36 -2.47
C ILE A 32 14.76 7.85 -2.46
N TYR A 33 13.98 7.42 -3.45
CA TYR A 33 12.54 7.62 -3.45
C TYR A 33 11.88 6.64 -2.47
N ILE A 34 11.14 7.17 -1.51
CA ILE A 34 10.27 6.38 -0.62
C ILE A 34 8.85 6.45 -1.17
N PRO A 35 8.28 5.34 -1.67
CA PRO A 35 6.94 5.38 -2.21
C PRO A 35 5.89 5.63 -1.12
N SER A 36 4.81 6.31 -1.50
CA SER A 36 3.75 6.62 -0.53
C SER A 36 2.91 5.39 -0.21
N TYR A 37 2.55 5.25 1.06
CA TYR A 37 1.58 4.24 1.53
C TYR A 37 0.28 4.25 0.71
N LYS A 38 -0.22 5.45 0.38
CA LYS A 38 -1.46 5.63 -0.38
C LYS A 38 -1.37 5.05 -1.80
N THR A 39 -0.17 4.98 -2.37
CA THR A 39 0.08 4.51 -3.73
C THR A 39 0.38 3.02 -3.78
N LEU A 40 1.04 2.47 -2.74
CA LEU A 40 1.48 1.08 -2.73
C LEU A 40 0.50 0.12 -2.06
N LEU A 41 -0.04 0.49 -0.90
CA LEU A 41 -0.66 -0.47 0.02
C LEU A 41 -2.14 -0.20 0.27
N ARG A 42 -2.56 1.07 0.23
CA ARG A 42 -3.91 1.48 0.62
C ARG A 42 -5.01 0.73 -0.14
N ASP A 43 -4.86 0.55 -1.46
CA ASP A 43 -5.90 -0.08 -2.27
C ASP A 43 -6.00 -1.58 -1.96
N GLU A 44 -4.87 -2.25 -1.71
CA GLU A 44 -4.85 -3.67 -1.31
C GLU A 44 -5.40 -3.89 0.11
N GLU A 45 -5.03 -3.04 1.07
CA GLU A 45 -5.61 -3.07 2.42
C GLU A 45 -7.12 -2.80 2.38
N LEU A 46 -7.56 -1.83 1.58
CA LEU A 46 -8.98 -1.53 1.39
C LEU A 46 -9.72 -2.74 0.80
N LYS A 47 -9.17 -3.42 -0.21
CA LYS A 47 -9.74 -4.64 -0.76
C LYS A 47 -9.86 -5.74 0.30
N GLN A 48 -8.86 -5.89 1.16
CA GLN A 48 -8.85 -6.90 2.22
C GLN A 48 -9.90 -6.60 3.31
N ASP A 49 -10.01 -5.35 3.73
CA ASP A 49 -11.06 -4.91 4.66
C ASP A 49 -12.46 -5.11 4.07
N PHE A 50 -12.64 -4.73 2.81
CA PHE A 50 -13.91 -4.88 2.10
C PHE A 50 -14.36 -6.34 2.06
N LYS A 51 -13.46 -7.26 1.71
CA LYS A 51 -13.72 -8.71 1.77
C LYS A 51 -14.06 -9.19 3.17
N THR A 52 -13.39 -8.67 4.18
CA THR A 52 -13.62 -9.04 5.59
C THR A 52 -15.01 -8.60 6.05
N LEU A 53 -15.43 -7.38 5.71
CA LEU A 53 -16.77 -6.87 6.01
C LEU A 53 -17.87 -7.70 5.34
N ILE A 54 -17.68 -8.08 4.07
CA ILE A 54 -18.64 -8.95 3.37
C ILE A 54 -18.73 -10.33 4.04
N LYS A 55 -17.60 -10.92 4.42
CA LYS A 55 -17.57 -12.20 5.16
C LYS A 55 -18.29 -12.12 6.51
N GLN A 56 -18.33 -10.94 7.14
CA GLN A 56 -19.09 -10.68 8.36
C GLN A 56 -20.59 -10.45 8.12
N GLY A 57 -21.06 -10.57 6.87
CA GLY A 57 -22.47 -10.39 6.50
C GLY A 57 -22.86 -8.93 6.21
N ILE A 58 -21.90 -8.00 6.18
CA ILE A 58 -22.17 -6.60 5.80
C ILE A 58 -22.43 -6.53 4.29
N SER A 59 -23.49 -5.83 3.89
CA SER A 59 -23.80 -5.63 2.48
C SER A 59 -22.67 -4.89 1.75
N THR A 60 -22.47 -5.18 0.48
CA THR A 60 -21.44 -4.53 -0.36
C THR A 60 -21.56 -3.00 -0.35
N LYS A 61 -22.80 -2.47 -0.27
CA LYS A 61 -23.07 -1.03 -0.12
C LYS A 61 -22.51 -0.49 1.20
N ASN A 62 -22.85 -1.11 2.33
CA ASN A 62 -22.40 -0.65 3.64
C ASN A 62 -20.90 -0.83 3.80
N ALA A 63 -20.34 -1.94 3.31
CA ALA A 63 -18.89 -2.15 3.27
C ALA A 63 -18.17 -1.05 2.47
N SER A 64 -18.74 -0.61 1.36
CA SER A 64 -18.18 0.52 0.58
C SER A 64 -18.17 1.82 1.37
N VAL A 65 -19.22 2.09 2.16
CA VAL A 65 -19.31 3.28 3.01
C VAL A 65 -18.30 3.25 4.15
N GLU A 66 -18.15 2.11 4.82
CA GLU A 66 -17.15 1.95 5.89
C GLU A 66 -15.73 2.10 5.36
N CYS A 67 -15.41 1.50 4.21
CA CYS A 67 -14.12 1.70 3.54
C CYS A 67 -13.90 3.16 3.13
N ALA A 68 -14.91 3.84 2.58
CA ALA A 68 -14.80 5.25 2.19
C ALA A 68 -14.42 6.14 3.38
N LYS A 69 -15.05 5.92 4.55
CA LYS A 69 -14.72 6.64 5.79
C LYS A 69 -13.32 6.30 6.30
N LYS A 70 -12.98 5.00 6.42
CA LYS A 70 -11.70 4.54 6.98
C LYS A 70 -10.50 5.07 6.18
N TYR A 71 -10.62 5.12 4.86
CA TYR A 71 -9.52 5.46 3.96
C TYR A 71 -9.54 6.91 3.44
N ASP A 72 -10.50 7.72 3.92
CA ASP A 72 -10.74 9.10 3.47
C ASP A 72 -10.83 9.20 1.93
N LEU A 73 -11.74 8.41 1.36
CA LEU A 73 -11.97 8.29 -0.07
C LEU A 73 -13.42 8.60 -0.43
N SER A 74 -13.63 9.10 -1.66
CA SER A 74 -14.98 9.16 -2.21
C SER A 74 -15.54 7.75 -2.42
N LEU A 75 -16.87 7.61 -2.31
CA LEU A 75 -17.53 6.34 -2.60
C LEU A 75 -17.19 5.82 -4.02
N ASN A 76 -17.09 6.71 -5.01
CA ASN A 76 -16.69 6.32 -6.36
C ASN A 76 -15.29 5.71 -6.44
N ALA A 77 -14.32 6.24 -5.70
CA ALA A 77 -12.99 5.65 -5.65
C ALA A 77 -13.03 4.24 -5.06
N VAL A 78 -13.78 4.05 -3.97
CA VAL A 78 -13.99 2.71 -3.38
C VAL A 78 -14.69 1.77 -4.36
N TYR A 79 -15.69 2.26 -5.11
CA TYR A 79 -16.38 1.49 -6.15
C TYR A 79 -15.41 1.00 -7.23
N LEU A 80 -14.48 1.85 -7.67
CA LEU A 80 -13.46 1.48 -8.66
C LEU A 80 -12.46 0.46 -8.12
N ILE A 81 -11.92 0.70 -6.91
CA ILE A 81 -10.94 -0.17 -6.26
C ILE A 81 -11.52 -1.57 -5.98
N THR A 82 -12.79 -1.63 -5.59
CA THR A 82 -13.48 -2.88 -5.22
C THR A 82 -14.29 -3.51 -6.36
N LYS A 83 -14.17 -3.01 -7.59
CA LYS A 83 -15.02 -3.40 -8.73
C LYS A 83 -15.00 -4.92 -8.98
N GLU A 84 -13.83 -5.54 -8.88
CA GLU A 84 -13.61 -6.97 -9.15
C GLU A 84 -14.01 -7.89 -7.98
N LEU A 85 -14.44 -7.32 -6.85
CA LEU A 85 -14.73 -8.06 -5.60
C LEU A 85 -16.23 -8.19 -5.30
N ARG A 86 -17.08 -7.88 -6.27
CA ARG A 86 -18.53 -7.71 -6.12
C ARG A 86 -19.29 -8.72 -6.93
#